data_AF-A0A972ETC6-F1
#
_entry.id   AF-A0A972ETC6-F1
#
_cell.length_a   1.000
_cell.length_b   1.000
_cell.length_c   1.000
_cell.angle_alpha   90.00
_cell.angle_beta   90.00
_cell.angle_gamma   90.00
#
_symmetry.space_group_name_H-M   'P 1'
#
loop_
_entity.id
_entity.type
_entity.pdbx_description
1 polymer ?
#
loop_
_entity_poly.entity_id
_entity_poly.type
_entity_poly.pdbx_seq_one_letter_code
_entity_poly.pdbx_strand_id
1 'polypeptide(L)'
;MSETVRIEKCVYGGDGMGRLPDGRAVFVPFTLPGEEVLVEIWEENKSFARGRAVEVRNPSAQRIAARCPHYGVCGGCHYQHLPYADQLELKLQILTDQLARLGGIPNPPLSGITPSPEIWNYRNHVQFHLDALGQPGYMDLSGKQVVPISQCFLPLPDLEALRLQLDLSPEAGLSRIALRQDSLGEQFILLEGSDELGPEMSLDLPASVSYLGPDKRAITLAGQDQLIFEVRGKQLTVSPESFFQVNASVAQEMLSHVLSLLPSRDDLRILELFSGAGFFSVFLAEKCRELIAVESS
;
A
#
# COMPACT_ATOMS: atom_id res chain seq x y z
N MET A 1 -10.92 19.73 -22.47
CA MET A 1 -12.30 19.52 -22.99
C MET A 1 -13.02 18.63 -22.00
N SER A 2 -14.32 18.86 -21.79
CA SER A 2 -15.11 18.10 -20.81
C SER A 2 -16.18 17.30 -21.52
N GLU A 3 -16.19 15.99 -21.31
CA GLU A 3 -17.09 15.04 -21.99
C GLU A 3 -17.94 14.30 -20.96
N THR A 4 -19.20 14.00 -21.28
CA THR A 4 -20.03 13.16 -20.41
C THR A 4 -19.80 11.70 -20.77
N VAL A 5 -19.38 10.90 -19.79
CA VAL A 5 -19.01 9.50 -19.97
C VAL A 5 -19.79 8.64 -18.98
N ARG A 6 -20.34 7.53 -19.47
CA ARG A 6 -20.87 6.47 -18.63
C ARG A 6 -19.77 5.48 -18.31
N ILE A 7 -19.57 5.19 -17.02
CA ILE A 7 -18.57 4.23 -16.56
C ILE A 7 -19.12 2.82 -16.72
N GLU A 8 -18.41 1.97 -17.45
CA GLU A 8 -18.83 0.60 -17.78
C GLU A 8 -18.38 -0.40 -16.71
N LYS A 9 -17.10 -0.32 -16.31
CA LYS A 9 -16.48 -1.21 -15.31
C LYS A 9 -15.25 -0.55 -14.69
N CYS A 10 -14.76 -1.07 -13.56
CA CYS A 10 -13.43 -0.72 -13.08
C CYS A 10 -12.37 -1.65 -13.66
N VAL A 11 -11.15 -1.14 -13.78
CA VAL A 11 -9.98 -1.90 -14.24
C VAL A 11 -8.89 -1.94 -13.16
N TYR A 12 -7.74 -2.53 -13.48
CA TYR A 12 -6.58 -2.54 -12.58
C TYR A 12 -6.27 -1.14 -12.06
N GLY A 13 -6.01 -1.04 -10.75
CA GLY A 13 -5.83 0.24 -10.05
C GLY A 13 -7.13 0.86 -9.52
N GLY A 14 -8.29 0.38 -9.95
CA GLY A 14 -9.60 0.88 -9.51
C GLY A 14 -10.17 2.01 -10.36
N ASP A 15 -9.48 2.38 -11.45
CA ASP A 15 -9.96 3.37 -12.40
C ASP A 15 -11.27 2.87 -13.05
N GLY A 16 -12.29 3.73 -13.10
CA GLY A 16 -13.46 3.49 -13.91
C GLY A 16 -13.11 3.64 -15.39
N MET A 17 -13.55 2.70 -16.20
CA MET A 17 -13.36 2.70 -17.64
C MET A 17 -14.70 2.93 -18.33
N GLY A 18 -14.72 3.89 -19.25
CA GLY A 18 -15.84 4.13 -20.16
C GLY A 18 -15.35 4.44 -21.57
N ARG A 19 -16.24 4.95 -22.41
CA ARG A 19 -15.93 5.32 -23.80
C ARG A 19 -16.25 6.77 -24.10
N LEU A 20 -15.34 7.42 -24.80
CA LEU A 20 -15.56 8.75 -25.38
C LEU A 20 -16.46 8.66 -26.62
N PRO A 21 -17.04 9.79 -27.08
CA PRO A 21 -17.86 9.83 -28.29
C PRO A 21 -17.15 9.31 -29.56
N ASP A 22 -15.83 9.43 -29.62
CA ASP A 22 -14.99 8.93 -30.71
C ASP A 22 -14.65 7.43 -30.62
N GLY A 23 -15.12 6.74 -29.57
CA GLY A 23 -14.94 5.32 -29.32
C GLY A 23 -13.68 4.93 -28.53
N ARG A 24 -12.77 5.88 -28.26
CA ARG A 24 -11.58 5.63 -27.42
C ARG A 24 -11.98 5.26 -25.99
N ALA A 25 -11.20 4.39 -25.36
CA ALA A 25 -11.36 4.10 -23.94
C ALA A 25 -10.88 5.30 -23.11
N VAL A 26 -11.59 5.62 -22.03
CA VAL A 26 -11.15 6.64 -21.06
C VAL A 26 -11.13 6.05 -19.66
N PHE A 27 -10.03 6.30 -18.94
CA PHE A 27 -9.84 5.87 -17.56
C PHE A 27 -10.00 7.05 -16.62
N VAL A 28 -10.90 6.90 -15.64
CA VAL A 28 -11.35 7.95 -14.73
C VAL A 28 -11.28 7.43 -13.29
N PRO A 29 -10.26 7.83 -12.51
CA PRO A 29 -10.14 7.45 -11.11
C PRO A 29 -11.36 7.89 -10.28
N PHE A 30 -11.61 7.20 -9.17
CA PHE A 30 -12.65 7.54 -8.18
C PHE A 30 -14.09 7.54 -8.71
N THR A 31 -14.35 6.71 -9.71
CA THR A 31 -15.68 6.50 -10.29
C THR A 31 -16.09 5.03 -10.18
N LEU A 32 -17.39 4.79 -10.16
CA LEU A 32 -17.99 3.47 -10.03
C LEU A 32 -18.70 3.04 -11.31
N PRO A 33 -18.81 1.72 -11.58
CA PRO A 33 -19.61 1.23 -12.69
C PRO A 33 -21.06 1.72 -12.63
N GLY A 34 -21.60 2.08 -13.79
CA GLY A 34 -22.96 2.60 -13.93
C GLY A 34 -23.10 4.11 -13.78
N GLU A 35 -22.08 4.80 -13.26
CA GLU A 35 -22.13 6.26 -13.08
C GLU A 35 -22.05 7.02 -14.39
N GLU A 36 -22.71 8.18 -14.44
CA GLU A 36 -22.51 9.18 -15.49
C GLU A 36 -21.73 10.36 -14.92
N VAL A 37 -20.57 10.62 -15.51
CA VAL A 37 -19.61 11.60 -15.02
C VAL A 37 -19.24 12.60 -16.11
N LEU A 38 -19.04 13.86 -15.73
CA LEU A 38 -18.38 14.85 -16.57
C LEU A 38 -16.87 14.69 -16.37
N VAL A 39 -16.17 14.36 -17.44
CA VAL A 39 -14.74 14.00 -17.43
C VAL A 39 -13.94 15.12 -18.08
N GLU A 40 -12.98 15.67 -17.34
CA GLU A 40 -11.94 16.51 -17.91
C GLU A 40 -10.73 15.64 -18.29
N ILE A 41 -10.37 15.63 -19.56
CA ILE A 41 -9.24 14.86 -20.09
C ILE A 41 -7.93 15.60 -19.83
N TRP A 42 -6.94 14.90 -19.28
CA TRP A 42 -5.60 15.44 -19.00
C TRP A 42 -4.48 14.69 -19.74
N GLU A 43 -4.75 13.50 -20.27
CA GLU A 43 -3.83 12.74 -21.12
C GLU A 43 -4.58 12.11 -22.29
N GLU A 44 -4.04 12.26 -23.50
CA GLU A 44 -4.59 11.65 -24.70
C GLU A 44 -3.54 10.84 -25.45
N ASN A 45 -3.92 9.63 -25.83
CA ASN A 45 -3.15 8.74 -26.69
C ASN A 45 -4.01 8.32 -27.90
N LYS A 46 -3.38 7.59 -28.84
CA LYS A 46 -4.06 7.13 -30.07
C LYS A 46 -5.26 6.20 -29.79
N SER A 47 -5.21 5.41 -28.72
CA SER A 47 -6.21 4.38 -28.41
C SER A 47 -6.98 4.62 -27.11
N PHE A 48 -6.49 5.48 -26.24
CA PHE A 48 -7.11 5.75 -24.94
C PHE A 48 -6.85 7.19 -24.47
N ALA A 49 -7.60 7.60 -23.46
CA ALA A 49 -7.39 8.84 -22.73
C ALA A 49 -7.42 8.58 -21.21
N ARG A 50 -6.86 9.51 -20.44
CA ARG A 50 -7.06 9.57 -18.99
C ARG A 50 -7.70 10.90 -18.64
N GLY A 51 -8.65 10.84 -17.71
CA GLY A 51 -9.38 12.01 -17.26
C GLY A 51 -9.64 11.98 -15.76
N ARG A 52 -10.20 13.07 -15.26
CA ARG A 52 -10.73 13.18 -13.89
C ARG A 52 -12.20 13.52 -13.95
N ALA A 53 -12.99 12.91 -13.06
CA ALA A 53 -14.39 13.29 -12.89
C ALA A 53 -14.45 14.65 -12.19
N VAL A 54 -14.93 15.67 -12.91
CA VAL A 54 -15.17 17.01 -12.34
C VAL A 54 -16.57 17.10 -11.72
N GLU A 55 -17.49 16.26 -12.17
CA GLU A 55 -18.86 16.17 -11.67
C GLU A 55 -19.35 14.72 -11.83
N VAL A 56 -20.01 14.17 -10.82
CA VAL A 56 -20.75 12.90 -10.90
C VAL A 56 -22.24 13.25 -11.00
N ARG A 57 -22.80 13.15 -12.21
CA ARG A 57 -24.19 13.58 -12.50
C ARG A 57 -25.21 12.54 -12.07
N ASN A 58 -24.90 11.27 -12.29
CA ASN A 58 -25.72 10.15 -11.86
C ASN A 58 -24.85 9.22 -11.00
N PRO A 59 -24.76 9.45 -9.68
CA PRO A 59 -23.94 8.63 -8.79
C PRO A 59 -24.53 7.23 -8.60
N SER A 60 -23.67 6.25 -8.39
CA SER A 60 -24.11 4.89 -8.05
C SER A 60 -24.82 4.90 -6.70
N ALA A 61 -25.85 4.06 -6.53
CA ALA A 61 -26.52 3.86 -5.25
C ALA A 61 -25.58 3.34 -4.14
N GLN A 62 -24.47 2.71 -4.54
CA GLN A 62 -23.43 2.25 -3.62
C GLN A 62 -22.43 3.35 -3.26
N ARG A 63 -22.45 4.52 -3.90
CA ARG A 63 -21.47 5.58 -3.61
C ARG A 63 -21.67 6.12 -2.20
N ILE A 64 -20.58 6.16 -1.42
CA ILE A 64 -20.53 6.78 -0.10
C ILE A 64 -19.54 7.95 -0.08
N ALA A 65 -19.66 8.82 0.91
CA ALA A 65 -18.66 9.84 1.17
C ALA A 65 -17.37 9.19 1.74
N ALA A 66 -16.22 9.58 1.20
CA ALA A 66 -14.94 9.13 1.72
C ALA A 66 -14.68 9.71 3.12
N ARG A 67 -14.07 8.90 4.00
CA ARG A 67 -13.70 9.33 5.36
C ARG A 67 -12.52 10.31 5.36
N CYS A 68 -11.54 10.08 4.49
CA CYS A 68 -10.32 10.89 4.45
C CYS A 68 -10.57 12.22 3.70
N PRO A 69 -10.24 13.38 4.29
CA PRO A 69 -10.42 14.68 3.63
C PRO A 69 -9.49 14.87 2.43
N HIS A 70 -8.39 14.11 2.34
CA HIS A 70 -7.44 14.15 1.23
C HIS A 70 -7.81 13.19 0.09
N TYR A 71 -8.91 12.43 0.23
CA TYR A 71 -9.35 11.47 -0.78
C TYR A 71 -9.73 12.17 -2.09
N GLY A 72 -9.33 11.58 -3.22
CA GLY A 72 -9.51 12.22 -4.54
C GLY A 72 -8.29 13.01 -5.02
N VAL A 73 -7.35 13.32 -4.12
CA VAL A 73 -6.11 14.06 -4.43
C VAL A 73 -4.88 13.24 -4.04
N CYS A 74 -4.84 12.74 -2.81
CA CYS A 74 -3.80 11.84 -2.33
C CYS A 74 -3.89 10.47 -3.04
N GLY A 75 -2.77 10.00 -3.60
CA GLY A 75 -2.68 8.72 -4.32
C GLY A 75 -2.65 7.47 -3.43
N GLY A 76 -2.82 7.61 -2.11
CA GLY A 76 -2.73 6.49 -1.17
C GLY A 76 -3.96 5.56 -1.14
N CYS A 77 -5.16 6.08 -1.40
CA CYS A 77 -6.42 5.35 -1.26
C CYS A 77 -7.25 5.40 -2.54
N HIS A 78 -7.83 4.28 -2.95
CA HIS A 78 -8.51 4.17 -4.26
C HIS A 78 -10.02 3.92 -4.17
N TYR A 79 -10.54 3.42 -3.03
CA TYR A 79 -11.92 2.92 -2.95
C TYR A 79 -12.76 3.48 -1.80
N GLN A 80 -12.36 4.57 -1.13
CA GLN A 80 -13.10 5.07 0.04
C GLN A 80 -14.52 5.59 -0.29
N HIS A 81 -14.81 5.83 -1.56
CA HIS A 81 -16.15 6.20 -2.04
C HIS A 81 -17.08 5.00 -2.25
N LEU A 82 -16.66 3.80 -1.83
CA LEU A 82 -17.39 2.54 -1.97
C LEU A 82 -17.42 1.79 -0.63
N PRO A 83 -18.57 1.25 -0.18
CA PRO A 83 -18.69 0.41 1.00
C PRO A 83 -17.72 -0.77 0.95
N TYR A 84 -17.16 -1.13 2.11
CA TYR A 84 -16.08 -2.12 2.16
C TYR A 84 -16.44 -3.47 1.53
N ALA A 85 -17.67 -3.96 1.73
CA ALA A 85 -18.14 -5.20 1.11
C ALA A 85 -18.07 -5.13 -0.42
N ASP A 86 -18.56 -4.03 -1.01
CA ASP A 86 -18.52 -3.81 -2.45
C ASP A 86 -17.08 -3.62 -2.96
N GLN A 87 -16.14 -3.13 -2.13
CA GLN A 87 -14.72 -3.10 -2.51
C GLN A 87 -14.13 -4.50 -2.71
N LEU A 88 -14.56 -5.49 -1.92
CA LEU A 88 -14.10 -6.88 -2.06
C LEU A 88 -14.64 -7.48 -3.35
N GLU A 89 -15.91 -7.23 -3.66
CA GLU A 89 -16.53 -7.66 -4.92
C GLU A 89 -15.85 -7.03 -6.13
N LEU A 90 -15.59 -5.72 -6.08
CA LEU A 90 -14.89 -5.00 -7.14
C LEU A 90 -13.48 -5.56 -7.38
N LYS A 91 -12.72 -5.82 -6.32
CA LYS A 91 -11.38 -6.44 -6.42
C LYS A 91 -11.45 -7.84 -7.02
N LEU A 92 -12.45 -8.64 -6.63
CA LEU A 92 -12.67 -9.97 -7.18
C LEU A 92 -12.98 -9.92 -8.68
N GLN A 93 -13.84 -8.99 -9.10
CA GLN A 93 -14.18 -8.77 -10.51
C GLN A 93 -12.95 -8.35 -11.32
N ILE A 94 -12.15 -7.41 -10.81
CA ILE A 94 -10.90 -6.98 -11.46
C ILE A 94 -9.93 -8.16 -11.60
N LEU A 95 -9.71 -8.93 -10.53
CA LEU A 95 -8.83 -10.10 -10.57
C LEU A 95 -9.32 -11.15 -11.59
N THR A 96 -10.62 -11.42 -11.60
CA THR A 96 -11.24 -12.37 -12.55
C THR A 96 -11.05 -11.93 -14.00
N ASP A 97 -11.31 -10.65 -14.31
CA ASP A 97 -11.10 -10.08 -15.65
C ASP A 97 -9.64 -10.17 -16.09
N GLN A 98 -8.67 -9.86 -15.20
CA GLN A 98 -7.25 -9.94 -15.53
C GLN A 98 -6.77 -11.39 -15.74
N LEU A 99 -7.20 -12.33 -14.90
CA LEU A 99 -6.87 -13.75 -15.08
C LEU A 99 -7.44 -14.31 -16.38
N ALA A 100 -8.66 -13.94 -16.74
CA ALA A 100 -9.26 -14.34 -18.00
C ALA A 100 -8.53 -13.72 -19.21
N ARG A 101 -8.35 -12.40 -19.20
CA ARG A 101 -7.85 -11.64 -20.37
C ARG A 101 -6.34 -11.72 -20.57
N LEU A 102 -5.57 -11.62 -19.50
CA LEU A 102 -4.11 -11.61 -19.54
C LEU A 102 -3.52 -12.98 -19.18
N GLY A 103 -4.12 -13.65 -18.20
CA GLY A 103 -3.67 -14.98 -17.75
C GLY A 103 -4.12 -16.13 -18.64
N GLY A 104 -5.13 -15.93 -19.49
CA GLY A 104 -5.72 -17.00 -20.30
C GLY A 104 -6.52 -18.03 -19.48
N ILE A 105 -6.98 -17.65 -18.28
CA ILE A 105 -7.71 -18.51 -17.34
C ILE A 105 -9.14 -17.97 -17.21
N PRO A 106 -10.09 -18.38 -18.08
CA PRO A 106 -11.42 -17.74 -18.15
C PRO A 106 -12.33 -18.04 -16.95
N ASN A 107 -12.10 -19.14 -16.23
CA ASN A 107 -12.86 -19.55 -15.05
C ASN A 107 -11.89 -19.92 -13.92
N PRO A 108 -11.16 -18.94 -13.34
CA PRO A 108 -10.21 -19.24 -12.28
C PRO A 108 -10.97 -19.71 -11.02
N PRO A 109 -10.46 -20.72 -10.29
CA PRO A 109 -11.12 -21.26 -9.10
C PRO A 109 -10.92 -20.32 -7.90
N LEU A 110 -11.51 -19.13 -7.96
CA LEU A 110 -11.39 -18.11 -6.91
C LEU A 110 -12.41 -18.37 -5.80
N SER A 111 -11.95 -18.38 -4.55
CA SER A 111 -12.79 -18.51 -3.36
C SER A 111 -13.30 -17.17 -2.80
N GLY A 112 -13.04 -16.07 -3.51
CA GLY A 112 -13.33 -14.70 -3.05
C GLY A 112 -12.09 -13.94 -2.58
N ILE A 113 -12.30 -12.77 -1.97
CA ILE A 113 -11.25 -11.95 -1.36
C ILE A 113 -11.37 -12.07 0.15
N THR A 114 -10.29 -12.48 0.83
CA THR A 114 -10.25 -12.48 2.30
C THR A 114 -10.36 -11.04 2.82
N PRO A 115 -11.38 -10.71 3.62
CA PRO A 115 -11.52 -9.39 4.21
C PRO A 115 -10.44 -9.13 5.25
N SER A 116 -10.04 -7.86 5.37
CA SER A 116 -9.28 -7.39 6.52
C SER A 116 -10.25 -7.26 7.71
N PRO A 117 -9.90 -7.78 8.90
CA PRO A 117 -10.69 -7.53 10.11
C PRO A 117 -10.79 -6.04 10.45
N GLU A 118 -9.69 -5.30 10.23
CA GLU A 118 -9.61 -3.86 10.43
C GLU A 118 -9.45 -3.15 9.09
N ILE A 119 -10.36 -2.24 8.78
CA ILE A 119 -10.37 -1.48 7.51
C ILE A 119 -9.76 -0.08 7.63
N TRP A 120 -9.46 0.32 8.86
CA TRP A 120 -8.77 1.55 9.25
C TRP A 120 -7.67 1.19 10.25
N ASN A 121 -6.69 2.07 10.41
CA ASN A 121 -5.63 1.95 11.41
C ASN A 121 -4.88 0.61 11.41
N TYR A 122 -4.74 -0.04 10.26
CA TYR A 122 -4.15 -1.38 10.16
C TYR A 122 -2.69 -1.37 9.72
N ARG A 123 -2.15 -0.22 9.25
CA ARG A 123 -0.79 -0.14 8.71
C ARG A 123 0.21 0.06 9.83
N ASN A 124 1.02 -0.96 10.09
CA ASN A 124 2.15 -0.89 11.00
C ASN A 124 3.39 -0.22 10.37
N HIS A 125 3.34 0.11 9.08
CA HIS A 125 4.42 0.77 8.35
C HIS A 125 3.83 1.68 7.28
N VAL A 126 4.29 2.93 7.26
CA VAL A 126 3.94 3.97 6.30
C VAL A 126 5.18 4.73 5.86
N GLN A 127 5.19 5.15 4.61
CA GLN A 127 6.28 5.94 4.01
C GLN A 127 5.71 7.22 3.45
N PHE A 128 6.36 8.34 3.73
CA PHE A 128 5.98 9.66 3.27
C PHE A 128 7.08 10.24 2.38
N HIS A 129 6.63 10.94 1.35
CA HIS A 129 7.47 11.91 0.65
C HIS A 129 7.43 13.22 1.43
N LEU A 130 8.49 14.02 1.31
CA LEU A 130 8.52 15.37 1.85
C LEU A 130 8.28 16.37 0.72
N ASP A 131 7.45 17.38 0.97
CA ASP A 131 7.31 18.51 0.06
C ASP A 131 8.49 19.50 0.21
N ALA A 132 8.46 20.61 -0.53
CA ALA A 132 9.51 21.62 -0.47
C ALA A 132 9.62 22.34 0.89
N LEU A 133 8.62 22.18 1.77
CA LEU A 133 8.57 22.70 3.13
C LEU A 133 8.86 21.61 4.18
N GLY A 134 9.31 20.43 3.76
CA GLY A 134 9.60 19.32 4.67
C GLY A 134 8.36 18.60 5.20
N GLN A 135 7.16 18.93 4.70
CA GLN A 135 5.91 18.36 5.21
C GLN A 135 5.69 16.94 4.69
N PRO A 136 5.43 15.97 5.59
CA PRO A 136 5.11 14.60 5.18
C PRO A 136 3.81 14.51 4.39
N GLY A 137 3.86 13.84 3.24
CA GLY A 137 2.73 13.64 2.36
C GLY A 137 2.86 12.40 1.48
N TYR A 138 1.87 12.20 0.63
CA TYR A 138 1.89 11.19 -0.42
C TYR A 138 1.89 11.86 -1.79
N MET A 139 2.39 11.15 -2.81
CA MET A 139 2.25 11.64 -4.17
C MET A 139 0.77 11.72 -4.57
N ASP A 140 0.44 12.74 -5.35
CA ASP A 140 -0.84 12.84 -6.04
C ASP A 140 -0.99 11.73 -7.10
N LEU A 141 -2.17 11.60 -7.70
CA LEU A 141 -2.40 10.60 -8.75
C LEU A 141 -1.51 10.76 -9.98
N SER A 142 -1.01 11.98 -10.26
CA SER A 142 -0.09 12.19 -11.38
C SER A 142 1.33 11.70 -11.08
N GLY A 143 1.65 11.45 -9.80
CA GLY A 143 2.98 11.06 -9.35
C GLY A 143 4.00 12.20 -9.42
N LYS A 144 3.56 13.46 -9.51
CA LYS A 144 4.44 14.62 -9.71
C LYS A 144 4.49 15.56 -8.52
N GLN A 145 3.46 15.56 -7.68
CA GLN A 145 3.37 16.49 -6.57
C GLN A 145 3.15 15.74 -5.26
N VAL A 146 3.84 16.16 -4.21
CA VAL A 146 3.54 15.72 -2.84
C VAL A 146 2.31 16.47 -2.35
N VAL A 147 1.34 15.73 -1.84
CA VAL A 147 0.14 16.21 -1.16
C VAL A 147 0.39 16.08 0.35
N PRO A 148 0.71 17.18 1.05
CA PRO A 148 0.84 17.16 2.49
C PRO A 148 -0.45 16.65 3.13
N ILE A 149 -0.32 15.76 4.11
CA ILE A 149 -1.48 15.20 4.78
C ILE A 149 -1.59 15.73 6.20
N SER A 150 -2.74 16.31 6.52
CA SER A 150 -3.05 16.72 7.90
C SER A 150 -3.42 15.53 8.77
N GLN A 151 -3.99 14.48 8.17
CA GLN A 151 -4.49 13.29 8.86
C GLN A 151 -4.52 12.08 7.93
N CYS A 152 -4.18 10.91 8.45
CA CYS A 152 -4.33 9.62 7.77
C CYS A 152 -5.01 8.58 8.68
N PHE A 153 -6.01 7.86 8.16
CA PHE A 153 -6.78 6.84 8.91
C PHE A 153 -6.31 5.41 8.63
N LEU A 154 -5.14 5.24 7.99
CA LEU A 154 -4.57 3.93 7.68
C LEU A 154 -3.45 3.49 8.64
N PRO A 155 -2.49 4.34 9.06
CA PRO A 155 -1.48 3.97 10.03
C PRO A 155 -2.09 3.61 11.39
N LEU A 156 -1.39 2.79 12.17
CA LEU A 156 -1.71 2.60 13.58
C LEU A 156 -1.82 3.97 14.29
N PRO A 157 -2.69 4.13 15.29
CA PRO A 157 -2.91 5.44 15.94
C PRO A 157 -1.63 6.04 16.52
N ASP A 158 -0.77 5.21 17.10
CA ASP A 158 0.50 5.62 17.68
C ASP A 158 1.49 6.12 16.62
N LEU A 159 1.48 5.55 15.41
CA LEU A 159 2.28 6.03 14.28
C LEU A 159 1.76 7.35 13.71
N GLU A 160 0.44 7.53 13.67
CA GLU A 160 -0.13 8.82 13.28
C GLU A 160 0.17 9.90 14.33
N ALA A 161 0.12 9.56 15.63
CA ALA A 161 0.52 10.44 16.71
C ALA A 161 2.01 10.79 16.64
N LEU A 162 2.87 9.83 16.31
CA LEU A 162 4.29 10.07 16.08
C LEU A 162 4.51 11.02 14.90
N ARG A 163 3.85 10.78 13.76
CA ARG A 163 3.95 11.63 12.56
C ARG A 163 3.65 13.09 12.87
N LEU A 164 2.61 13.36 13.66
CA LEU A 164 2.19 14.72 14.02
C LEU A 164 3.17 15.45 14.95
N GLN A 165 4.10 14.73 15.59
CA GLN A 165 5.14 15.30 16.45
C GLN A 165 6.46 15.55 15.71
N LEU A 166 6.59 15.09 14.46
CA LEU A 166 7.81 15.29 13.68
C LEU A 166 7.89 16.74 13.21
N ASP A 167 8.99 17.38 13.57
CA ASP A 167 9.41 18.66 13.01
C ASP A 167 10.58 18.41 12.07
N LEU A 168 10.34 18.57 10.76
CA LEU A 168 11.31 18.25 9.71
C LEU A 168 11.66 19.53 8.95
N SER A 169 12.89 19.98 9.15
CA SER A 169 13.44 21.13 8.43
C SER A 169 13.69 20.77 6.95
N PRO A 170 13.26 21.63 5.99
CA PRO A 170 13.60 21.48 4.58
C PRO A 170 15.11 21.43 4.32
N GLU A 171 15.90 22.09 5.18
CA GLU A 171 17.36 22.16 5.08
C GLU A 171 18.05 20.86 5.49
N ALA A 172 17.33 19.91 6.11
CA ALA A 172 17.87 18.61 6.54
C ALA A 172 18.22 17.67 5.36
N GLY A 173 17.90 18.03 4.11
CA GLY A 173 18.24 17.22 2.93
C GLY A 173 17.53 15.87 2.86
N LEU A 174 16.41 15.74 3.57
CA LEU A 174 15.59 14.53 3.59
C LEU A 174 14.66 14.51 2.38
N SER A 175 14.54 13.32 1.78
CA SER A 175 13.68 13.07 0.63
C SER A 175 12.44 12.26 1.00
N ARG A 176 12.59 11.34 1.96
CA ARG A 176 11.50 10.49 2.45
C ARG A 176 11.69 10.18 3.93
N ILE A 177 10.58 9.83 4.57
CA ILE A 177 10.59 9.25 5.91
C ILE A 177 9.71 8.00 5.91
N ALA A 178 10.09 6.99 6.68
CA ALA A 178 9.24 5.85 6.97
C ALA A 178 8.99 5.76 8.47
N LEU A 179 7.74 5.55 8.85
CA LEU A 179 7.34 5.30 10.23
C LEU A 179 6.84 3.88 10.35
N ARG A 180 7.33 3.17 11.36
CA ARG A 180 7.04 1.77 11.55
C ARG A 180 6.88 1.43 13.02
N GLN A 181 6.00 0.50 13.33
CA GLN A 181 5.80 -0.02 14.67
C GLN A 181 5.80 -1.54 14.64
N ASP A 182 6.50 -2.15 15.58
CA ASP A 182 6.58 -3.60 15.69
C ASP A 182 5.46 -4.18 16.58
N SER A 183 5.53 -5.48 16.87
CA SER A 183 4.51 -6.15 17.70
C SER A 183 4.65 -5.87 19.19
N LEU A 184 5.78 -5.31 19.63
CA LEU A 184 6.03 -4.94 21.03
C LEU A 184 5.72 -3.46 21.29
N GLY A 185 5.36 -2.70 20.26
CA GLY A 185 5.04 -1.28 20.34
C GLY A 185 6.26 -0.37 20.17
N GLU A 186 7.42 -0.92 19.82
CA GLU A 186 8.61 -0.12 19.49
C GLU A 186 8.32 0.68 18.22
N GLN A 187 8.56 1.98 18.28
CA GLN A 187 8.38 2.90 17.16
C GLN A 187 9.71 3.15 16.47
N PHE A 188 9.66 3.23 15.14
CA PHE A 188 10.84 3.36 14.31
C PHE A 188 10.65 4.43 13.25
N ILE A 189 11.69 5.25 13.08
CA ILE A 189 11.79 6.27 12.03
C ILE A 189 12.98 5.93 11.14
N LEU A 190 12.72 5.69 9.86
CA LEU A 190 13.76 5.61 8.83
C LEU A 190 13.75 6.90 8.03
N LEU A 191 14.81 7.69 8.17
CA LEU A 191 15.05 8.90 7.41
C LEU A 191 15.82 8.54 6.13
N GLU A 192 15.41 9.04 4.96
CA GLU A 192 16.11 8.82 3.70
C GLU A 192 16.51 10.16 3.09
N GLY A 193 17.79 10.32 2.76
CA GLY A 193 18.31 11.58 2.22
C GLY A 193 19.53 11.40 1.32
N SER A 194 20.09 12.53 0.91
CA SER A 194 21.25 12.57 0.00
C SER A 194 22.58 12.87 0.70
N ASP A 195 22.56 13.13 2.00
CA ASP A 195 23.78 13.34 2.81
C ASP A 195 24.43 11.99 3.13
N GLU A 196 25.76 11.95 3.29
CA GLU A 196 26.45 10.71 3.70
C GLU A 196 26.35 10.46 5.22
N LEU A 197 26.31 11.52 6.03
CA LEU A 197 26.35 11.43 7.49
C LEU A 197 24.96 11.43 8.13
N GLY A 198 23.94 11.84 7.37
CA GLY A 198 22.59 12.04 7.88
C GLY A 198 22.37 13.42 8.50
N PRO A 199 21.13 13.73 8.87
CA PRO A 199 20.77 15.04 9.38
C PRO A 199 21.25 15.25 10.83
N GLU A 200 21.51 16.51 11.19
CA GLU A 200 21.54 16.89 12.60
C GLU A 200 20.13 16.74 13.19
N MET A 201 20.03 16.10 14.36
CA MET A 201 18.73 15.84 14.99
C MET A 201 18.78 15.85 16.52
N SER A 202 17.66 16.18 17.13
CA SER A 202 17.36 15.95 18.55
C SER A 202 16.12 15.09 18.68
N LEU A 203 16.09 14.20 19.66
CA LEU A 203 15.00 13.23 19.82
C LEU A 203 14.44 13.28 21.23
N ASP A 204 13.22 13.80 21.35
CA ASP A 204 12.41 13.80 22.57
C ASP A 204 11.23 12.81 22.46
N LEU A 205 11.37 11.80 21.59
CA LEU A 205 10.35 10.80 21.30
C LEU A 205 10.89 9.39 21.61
N PRO A 206 10.06 8.46 22.10
CA PRO A 206 10.47 7.09 22.39
C PRO A 206 10.50 6.26 21.10
N ALA A 207 11.32 6.66 20.13
CA ALA A 207 11.45 6.00 18.84
C ALA A 207 12.92 5.71 18.51
N SER A 208 13.17 4.55 17.93
CA SER A 208 14.45 4.25 17.30
C SER A 208 14.54 4.96 15.94
N VAL A 209 15.73 5.42 15.56
CA VAL A 209 15.93 6.21 14.34
C VAL A 209 17.12 5.67 13.57
N SER A 210 16.91 5.40 12.28
CA SER A 210 17.98 5.12 11.33
C SER A 210 17.93 6.06 10.14
N TYR A 211 19.06 6.21 9.49
CA TYR A 211 19.24 7.01 8.29
C TYR A 211 19.72 6.15 7.13
N LEU A 212 19.09 6.29 5.97
CA LEU A 212 19.45 5.66 4.71
C LEU A 212 20.02 6.73 3.77
N GLY A 213 21.34 6.72 3.61
CA GLY A 213 22.06 7.62 2.73
C GLY A 213 22.11 7.17 1.25
N PRO A 214 22.91 7.87 0.41
CA PRO A 214 23.05 7.58 -1.02
C PRO A 214 23.54 6.17 -1.35
N ASP A 215 24.38 5.58 -0.49
CA ASP A 215 24.96 4.24 -0.68
C ASP A 215 23.99 3.11 -0.32
N LYS A 216 22.76 3.46 0.09
CA LYS A 216 21.70 2.54 0.52
C LYS A 216 22.07 1.66 1.70
N ARG A 217 23.02 2.10 2.53
CA ARG A 217 23.30 1.47 3.82
C ARG A 217 22.60 2.25 4.93
N ALA A 218 21.82 1.55 5.75
CA ALA A 218 21.20 2.14 6.91
C ALA A 218 22.21 2.29 8.05
N ILE A 219 22.25 3.46 8.68
CA ILE A 219 23.00 3.71 9.91
C ILE A 219 22.02 4.05 11.03
N THR A 220 22.24 3.51 12.23
CA THR A 220 21.42 3.83 13.39
C THR A 220 21.89 5.12 14.03
N LEU A 221 21.00 6.11 14.10
CA LEU A 221 21.25 7.41 14.72
C LEU A 221 20.87 7.40 16.21
N ALA A 222 19.81 6.66 16.57
CA ALA A 222 19.33 6.54 17.94
C ALA A 222 18.55 5.23 18.16
N GLY A 223 18.59 4.69 19.38
CA GLY A 223 17.79 3.53 19.77
C GLY A 223 18.33 2.20 19.21
N GLN A 224 17.41 1.34 18.79
CA GLN A 224 17.68 0.00 18.29
C GLN A 224 17.87 0.01 16.76
N ASP A 225 18.48 -1.05 16.24
CA ASP A 225 18.69 -1.28 14.80
C ASP A 225 17.81 -2.42 14.26
N GLN A 226 16.83 -2.87 15.05
CA GLN A 226 16.00 -4.04 14.76
C GLN A 226 14.57 -3.86 15.29
N LEU A 227 13.63 -4.53 14.64
CA LEU A 227 12.21 -4.58 15.00
C LEU A 227 11.78 -6.02 15.26
N ILE A 228 10.87 -6.23 16.21
CA ILE A 228 10.39 -7.57 16.58
C ILE A 228 8.92 -7.73 16.20
N PHE A 229 8.65 -8.55 15.20
CA PHE A 229 7.29 -8.91 14.79
C PHE A 229 6.89 -10.28 15.34
N GLU A 230 5.77 -10.33 16.04
CA GLU A 230 5.17 -11.57 16.50
C GLU A 230 4.12 -12.06 15.51
N VAL A 231 4.30 -13.28 15.03
CA VAL A 231 3.37 -13.96 14.13
C VAL A 231 3.11 -15.35 14.70
N ARG A 232 1.85 -15.64 15.10
CA ARG A 232 1.44 -16.93 15.68
C ARG A 232 2.40 -17.46 16.77
N GLY A 233 2.82 -16.58 17.67
CA GLY A 233 3.72 -16.91 18.79
C GLY A 233 5.19 -17.07 18.43
N LYS A 234 5.59 -16.83 17.18
CA LYS A 234 7.00 -16.76 16.77
C LYS A 234 7.42 -15.31 16.62
N GLN A 235 8.65 -15.01 17.05
CA GLN A 235 9.25 -13.70 16.89
C GLN A 235 10.16 -13.71 15.66
N LEU A 236 9.98 -12.71 14.80
CA LEU A 236 10.85 -12.42 13.67
C LEU A 236 11.53 -11.08 13.91
N THR A 237 12.86 -11.11 13.90
CA THR A 237 13.69 -9.92 13.95
C THR A 237 13.87 -9.38 12.54
N VAL A 238 13.52 -8.12 12.32
CA VAL A 238 13.51 -7.48 11.01
C VAL A 238 14.29 -6.18 11.07
N SER A 239 15.22 -5.98 10.12
CA SER A 239 15.91 -4.70 9.97
C SER A 239 14.93 -3.59 9.56
N PRO A 240 15.16 -2.33 9.94
CA PRO A 240 14.25 -1.21 9.68
C PRO A 240 13.83 -1.06 8.21
N GLU A 241 14.79 -1.18 7.31
CA GLU A 241 14.67 -1.06 5.86
C GLU A 241 14.10 -2.32 5.20
N SER A 242 14.14 -3.46 5.88
CA SER A 242 13.68 -4.74 5.34
C SER A 242 12.16 -4.76 5.22
N PHE A 243 11.68 -5.32 4.11
CA PHE A 243 10.24 -5.47 3.89
C PHE A 243 9.60 -6.39 4.95
N PHE A 244 8.41 -6.00 5.39
CA PHE A 244 7.50 -6.86 6.15
C PHE A 244 6.05 -6.46 5.89
N GLN A 245 5.14 -7.35 6.24
CA GLN A 245 3.73 -7.16 5.96
C GLN A 245 3.13 -6.00 6.74
N VAL A 246 2.55 -5.03 6.03
CA VAL A 246 2.04 -3.79 6.63
C VAL A 246 0.72 -3.98 7.38
N ASN A 247 -0.05 -5.01 7.05
CA ASN A 247 -1.30 -5.38 7.72
C ASN A 247 -1.10 -6.76 8.36
N ALA A 248 -0.83 -6.77 9.66
CA ALA A 248 -0.53 -7.99 10.40
C ALA A 248 -1.68 -9.00 10.39
N SER A 249 -2.93 -8.53 10.49
CA SER A 249 -4.12 -9.39 10.51
C SER A 249 -4.30 -10.13 9.19
N VAL A 250 -4.21 -9.43 8.07
CA VAL A 250 -4.31 -10.06 6.73
C VAL A 250 -3.10 -10.95 6.44
N ALA A 251 -1.91 -10.58 6.92
CA ALA A 251 -0.72 -11.41 6.77
C ALA A 251 -0.88 -12.77 7.46
N GLN A 252 -1.49 -12.82 8.65
CA GLN A 252 -1.77 -14.07 9.34
C GLN A 252 -2.78 -14.96 8.59
N GLU A 253 -3.80 -14.37 7.98
CA GLU A 253 -4.74 -15.11 7.12
C GLU A 253 -4.05 -15.65 5.87
N MET A 254 -3.18 -14.85 5.25
CA MET A 254 -2.36 -15.29 4.11
C MET A 254 -1.44 -16.46 4.48
N LEU A 255 -0.75 -16.37 5.62
CA LEU A 255 0.07 -17.47 6.15
C LEU A 255 -0.77 -18.73 6.38
N SER A 256 -1.94 -18.58 7.00
CA SER A 256 -2.87 -19.70 7.25
C SER A 256 -3.29 -20.39 5.96
N HIS A 257 -3.63 -19.60 4.95
CA HIS A 257 -4.01 -20.11 3.65
C HIS A 257 -2.86 -20.87 2.99
N VAL A 258 -1.65 -20.29 2.92
CA VAL A 258 -0.47 -20.96 2.34
C VAL A 258 -0.17 -22.28 3.05
N LEU A 259 -0.18 -22.30 4.39
CA LEU A 259 0.06 -23.53 5.16
C LEU A 259 -1.01 -24.60 4.91
N SER A 260 -2.27 -24.20 4.67
CA SER A 260 -3.36 -25.14 4.35
C SER A 260 -3.22 -25.82 2.99
N LEU A 261 -2.45 -25.23 2.07
CA LEU A 261 -2.17 -25.80 0.75
C LEU A 261 -1.05 -26.84 0.77
N LEU A 262 -0.27 -26.90 1.85
CA LEU A 262 0.84 -27.86 1.96
C LEU A 262 0.30 -29.29 2.08
N PRO A 263 0.86 -30.25 1.33
CA PRO A 263 0.48 -31.65 1.47
C PRO A 263 0.97 -32.19 2.83
N SER A 264 0.17 -33.02 3.47
CA SER A 264 0.58 -33.74 4.68
C SER A 264 1.48 -34.92 4.29
N ARG A 265 2.80 -34.74 4.42
CA ARG A 265 3.82 -35.79 4.20
C ARG A 265 5.09 -35.50 5.00
N ASP A 266 5.74 -36.55 5.49
CA ASP A 266 6.93 -36.44 6.35
C ASP A 266 8.23 -36.14 5.57
N ASP A 267 8.23 -36.30 4.24
CA ASP A 267 9.38 -36.13 3.37
C ASP A 267 9.33 -34.86 2.51
N LEU A 268 8.42 -33.92 2.84
CA LEU A 268 8.25 -32.68 2.09
C LEU A 268 9.56 -31.89 2.02
N ARG A 269 9.90 -31.38 0.84
CA ARG A 269 11.00 -30.43 0.63
C ARG A 269 10.43 -29.19 -0.04
N ILE A 270 10.81 -28.02 0.45
CA ILE A 270 10.26 -26.74 0.01
C ILE A 270 11.40 -25.85 -0.50
N LEU A 271 11.20 -25.28 -1.67
CA LEU A 271 11.98 -24.15 -2.18
C LEU A 271 11.11 -22.90 -2.05
N GLU A 272 11.51 -21.98 -1.19
CA GLU A 272 10.90 -20.67 -1.04
C GLU A 272 11.73 -19.64 -1.79
N LEU A 273 11.12 -18.99 -2.77
CA LEU A 273 11.74 -17.92 -3.54
C LEU A 273 11.23 -16.58 -3.01
N PHE A 274 12.12 -15.57 -2.94
CA PHE A 274 11.81 -14.23 -2.43
C PHE A 274 11.36 -14.28 -0.96
N SER A 275 12.12 -14.98 -0.12
CA SER A 275 11.76 -15.23 1.28
C SER A 275 11.78 -13.97 2.16
N GLY A 276 12.44 -12.89 1.71
CA GLY A 276 12.62 -11.67 2.48
C GLY A 276 13.14 -11.95 3.89
N ALA A 277 12.54 -11.32 4.89
CA ALA A 277 12.85 -11.53 6.31
C ALA A 277 12.36 -12.90 6.87
N GLY A 278 11.96 -13.85 6.02
CA GLY A 278 11.59 -15.20 6.42
C GLY A 278 10.17 -15.35 6.98
N PHE A 279 9.25 -14.48 6.57
CA PHE A 279 7.86 -14.47 7.05
C PHE A 279 7.18 -15.83 6.91
N PHE A 280 7.30 -16.49 5.76
CA PHE A 280 6.78 -17.86 5.59
C PHE A 280 7.79 -18.90 6.05
N SER A 281 9.09 -18.67 5.81
CA SER A 281 10.18 -19.62 6.08
C SER A 281 10.10 -20.26 7.45
N VAL A 282 9.88 -19.46 8.50
CA VAL A 282 9.87 -19.94 9.87
C VAL A 282 8.72 -20.93 10.17
N PHE A 283 7.63 -20.87 9.40
CA PHE A 283 6.49 -21.80 9.52
C PHE A 283 6.59 -22.97 8.53
N LEU A 284 7.11 -22.72 7.32
CA LEU A 284 7.33 -23.76 6.32
C LEU A 284 8.36 -24.78 6.83
N ALA A 285 9.41 -24.33 7.53
CA ALA A 285 10.42 -25.18 8.13
C ALA A 285 9.86 -26.22 9.11
N GLU A 286 8.74 -25.93 9.78
CA GLU A 286 8.08 -26.87 10.70
C GLU A 286 7.22 -27.93 9.99
N LYS A 287 6.96 -27.74 8.69
CA LYS A 287 6.09 -28.59 7.87
C LYS A 287 6.85 -29.43 6.85
N CYS A 288 8.17 -29.29 6.79
CA CYS A 288 9.00 -29.97 5.80
C CYS A 288 10.28 -30.53 6.41
N ARG A 289 10.86 -31.52 5.74
CA ARG A 289 12.16 -32.09 6.07
C ARG A 289 13.32 -31.16 5.71
N GLU A 290 13.17 -30.42 4.62
CA GLU A 290 14.20 -29.51 4.10
C GLU A 290 13.53 -28.28 3.50
N LEU A 291 13.95 -27.10 3.95
CA LEU A 291 13.57 -25.82 3.40
C LEU A 291 14.82 -25.14 2.83
N ILE A 292 14.75 -24.74 1.56
CA ILE A 292 15.73 -23.85 0.93
C ILE A 292 15.00 -22.52 0.70
N ALA A 293 15.44 -21.48 1.40
CA ALA A 293 14.93 -20.11 1.24
C ALA A 293 15.95 -19.28 0.44
N VAL A 294 15.48 -18.59 -0.59
CA VAL A 294 16.31 -17.79 -1.50
C VAL A 294 15.85 -16.33 -1.46
N GLU A 295 16.79 -15.43 -1.16
CA GLU A 295 16.60 -13.98 -1.18
C GLU A 295 17.80 -13.30 -1.83
N SER A 296 17.54 -12.20 -2.54
CA SER A 296 18.52 -11.39 -3.27
C SER A 296 18.84 -10.04 -2.62
N SER A 297 18.01 -9.61 -1.66
CA SER A 297 18.06 -8.30 -1.01
C SER A 297 19.38 -7.98 -0.33
#